data_AF-A0A2R2WDB4-F1
#
_entry.id   AF-A0A2R2WDB4-F1
#
_cell.length_a   1.000
_cell.length_b   1.000
_cell.length_c   1.000
_cell.angle_alpha   90.00
_cell.angle_beta   90.00
_cell.angle_gamma   90.00
#
_symmetry.space_group_name_H-M   'P 1'
#
loop_
_entity.id
_entity.type
_entity.pdbx_description
1 polymer ?
#
loop_
_entity_poly.entity_id
_entity_poly.type
_entity_poly.pdbx_seq_one_letter_code
_entity_poly.pdbx_strand_id
1 'polypeptide(L)'
;MAIPAVHDRRDEKGAGLEKTGTASPLVAESVHPDDAAAPRLRAVPVGRILANQQVLLVLVLVAMVAAFSLLNPTFFSVPVFGNVLVSWAPVALLAIGETFVVIGGGIDLSVGSTLTVSGVIGAFAMAAATAHGVADPLSILLGVGVSAGVGLTVGLLNAALINVARLVPFIATLATLGAGSGLALVLTHGGPVGGGPASAIGLSVPWLGPLSWPDSAGWSRSSRSAPARRRPAPVSS
;
A
#
# COMPACT_ATOMS: atom_id res chain seq x y z
N MET A 1 4.97 71.47 -31.12
CA MET A 1 4.53 71.80 -29.74
C MET A 1 5.24 70.85 -28.80
N ALA A 2 5.76 71.32 -27.66
CA ALA A 2 6.89 70.67 -26.97
C ALA A 2 6.51 69.53 -25.99
N ILE A 3 7.48 68.64 -25.74
CA ILE A 3 7.49 67.66 -24.64
C ILE A 3 8.18 68.29 -23.42
N PRO A 4 7.61 68.11 -22.21
CA PRO A 4 8.40 67.64 -21.05
C PRO A 4 7.58 66.64 -20.19
N ALA A 5 8.13 65.93 -19.20
CA ALA A 5 9.47 65.40 -18.96
C ALA A 5 9.37 64.34 -17.84
N VAL A 6 10.40 63.51 -17.69
CA VAL A 6 10.58 62.53 -16.61
C VAL A 6 10.42 63.15 -15.21
N HIS A 7 9.76 62.44 -14.29
CA HIS A 7 9.93 62.68 -12.86
C HIS A 7 10.62 61.48 -12.20
N ASP A 8 11.93 61.61 -12.02
CA ASP A 8 12.76 60.69 -11.23
C ASP A 8 12.45 60.90 -9.74
N ARG A 9 12.42 59.81 -8.97
CA ARG A 9 12.34 59.85 -7.50
C ARG A 9 13.42 58.97 -6.89
N ARG A 10 14.65 59.44 -7.05
CA ARG A 10 15.70 59.32 -6.03
C ARG A 10 15.80 60.68 -5.34
N ASP A 11 15.76 60.70 -4.01
CA ASP A 11 16.46 61.66 -3.13
C ASP A 11 15.90 61.60 -1.70
N GLU A 12 16.21 60.53 -0.96
CA GLU A 12 16.21 60.55 0.51
C GLU A 12 17.43 59.77 1.04
N LYS A 13 18.62 60.40 0.94
CA LYS A 13 19.80 60.03 1.72
C LYS A 13 20.51 61.27 2.25
N GLY A 14 20.34 61.52 3.54
CA GLY A 14 20.99 62.58 4.31
C GLY A 14 20.04 63.10 5.40
N ALA A 15 20.47 63.34 6.64
CA ALA A 15 21.77 63.05 7.24
C ALA A 15 21.70 63.07 8.79
N GLY A 16 22.49 62.20 9.42
CA GLY A 16 23.26 62.54 10.62
C GLY A 16 22.62 62.50 12.02
N LEU A 17 23.54 62.50 12.99
CA LEU A 17 23.37 62.95 14.39
C LEU A 17 22.78 61.94 15.40
N GLU A 18 23.57 60.89 15.63
CA GLU A 18 24.19 60.62 16.94
C GLU A 18 23.45 61.13 18.20
N LYS A 19 22.87 60.18 18.96
CA LYS A 19 22.63 60.35 20.40
C LYS A 19 23.14 59.16 21.18
N THR A 20 24.38 59.34 21.66
CA THR A 20 24.80 59.16 23.06
C THR A 20 24.12 58.03 23.83
N GLY A 21 24.91 57.04 24.23
CA GLY A 21 24.44 56.00 25.14
C GLY A 21 23.98 56.57 26.48
N THR A 22 22.72 56.33 26.82
CA THR A 22 22.25 56.25 28.20
C THR A 22 22.06 54.78 28.53
N ALA A 23 22.86 54.26 29.46
CA ALA A 23 22.62 52.95 30.01
C ALA A 23 21.25 52.97 30.71
N SER A 24 20.26 52.27 30.15
CA SER A 24 18.99 52.06 30.84
C SER A 24 19.32 51.37 32.16
N PRO A 25 18.82 51.86 33.31
CA PRO A 25 19.12 51.24 34.59
C PRO A 25 18.64 49.80 34.54
N LEU A 26 19.45 48.90 35.11
CA LEU A 26 19.06 47.52 35.37
C LEU A 26 17.89 47.55 36.36
N VAL A 27 16.67 47.64 35.83
CA VAL A 27 15.47 47.29 36.56
C VAL A 27 15.64 45.82 36.87
N ALA A 28 15.98 45.52 38.12
CA ALA A 28 16.00 44.16 38.62
C ALA A 28 14.58 43.61 38.43
N GLU A 29 14.43 42.71 37.46
CA GLU A 29 13.17 42.02 37.21
C GLU A 29 12.87 41.20 38.46
N SER A 30 11.97 41.72 39.28
CA SER A 30 11.58 41.11 40.54
C SER A 30 10.79 39.86 40.21
N VAL A 31 11.48 38.72 40.14
CA VAL A 31 10.89 37.39 39.97
C VAL A 31 9.78 37.24 41.00
N HIS A 32 8.53 37.28 40.53
CA HIS A 32 7.38 37.16 41.41
C HIS A 32 7.33 35.70 41.90
N PRO A 33 7.20 35.43 43.22
CA PRO A 33 7.20 34.06 43.72
C PRO A 33 6.04 33.19 43.22
N ASP A 34 5.09 33.77 42.47
CA ASP A 34 3.94 33.11 41.87
C ASP A 34 4.25 32.37 40.55
N ASP A 35 5.40 32.65 39.90
CA ASP A 35 5.82 31.94 38.68
C ASP A 35 6.18 30.46 38.94
N ALA A 36 6.26 30.06 40.21
CA ALA A 36 6.35 28.66 40.64
C ALA A 36 4.98 27.93 40.63
N ALA A 37 3.94 28.50 40.00
CA ALA A 37 2.64 27.87 39.83
C ALA A 37 2.74 26.59 38.97
N ALA A 38 2.83 25.43 39.63
CA ALA A 38 2.89 24.12 39.01
C ALA A 38 1.84 23.95 37.89
N PRO A 39 2.18 23.28 36.77
CA PRO A 39 1.32 23.20 35.60
C PRO A 39 -0.02 22.56 35.95
N ARG A 40 -1.06 23.40 36.07
CA ARG A 40 -2.42 22.95 36.39
C ARG A 40 -2.93 22.10 35.23
N LEU A 41 -2.88 20.78 35.39
CA LEU A 41 -3.41 19.80 34.45
C LEU A 41 -4.91 20.07 34.22
N ARG A 42 -5.23 20.87 33.19
CA ARG A 42 -6.60 21.14 32.78
C ARG A 42 -7.18 19.86 32.21
N ALA A 43 -8.12 19.26 32.94
CA ALA A 43 -8.86 18.10 32.48
C ALA A 43 -9.51 18.40 31.11
N VAL A 44 -9.09 17.67 30.08
CA VAL A 44 -9.68 17.80 28.75
C VAL A 44 -11.06 17.14 28.81
N PRO A 45 -12.15 17.86 28.45
CA PRO A 45 -13.49 17.29 28.56
C PRO A 45 -13.64 16.11 27.60
N VAL A 46 -14.19 15.00 28.09
CA VAL A 46 -14.33 13.73 27.36
C VAL A 46 -15.04 13.92 26.00
N GLY A 47 -16.01 14.84 25.92
CA GLY A 47 -16.67 15.19 24.66
C GLY A 47 -15.73 15.77 23.58
N ARG A 48 -14.65 16.47 23.94
CA ARG A 48 -13.63 16.91 22.97
C ARG A 48 -12.69 15.78 22.54
N ILE A 49 -12.47 14.78 23.41
CA ILE A 49 -11.68 13.60 23.10
C ILE A 49 -12.45 12.70 22.12
N LEU A 50 -13.74 12.46 22.38
CA LEU A 50 -14.63 11.70 21.50
C LEU A 50 -14.92 12.40 20.16
N ALA A 51 -14.81 13.73 20.10
CA ALA A 51 -14.91 14.50 18.85
C ALA A 51 -13.66 14.38 17.95
N ASN A 52 -12.55 13.79 18.41
CA ASN A 52 -11.40 13.53 17.56
C ASN A 52 -11.62 12.25 16.73
N GLN A 53 -11.65 12.39 15.40
CA GLN A 53 -11.78 11.27 14.46
C GLN A 53 -10.74 10.17 14.68
N GLN A 54 -9.51 10.51 15.07
CA GLN A 54 -8.46 9.52 15.37
C GLN A 54 -8.83 8.65 16.56
N VAL A 55 -9.36 9.26 17.63
CA VAL A 55 -9.80 8.55 18.84
C VAL A 55 -11.02 7.68 18.52
N LEU A 56 -11.96 8.21 17.72
CA LEU A 56 -13.13 7.46 17.27
C LEU A 56 -12.72 6.21 16.46
N LEU A 57 -11.77 6.33 15.54
CA LEU A 57 -11.26 5.19 14.76
C LEU A 57 -10.60 4.12 15.65
N VAL A 58 -9.79 4.52 16.65
CA VAL A 58 -9.20 3.59 17.61
C VAL A 58 -10.27 2.92 18.47
N LEU A 59 -11.29 3.66 18.93
CA LEU A 59 -12.40 3.11 19.72
C LEU A 59 -13.22 2.10 18.90
N VAL A 60 -13.51 2.41 17.62
CA VAL A 60 -14.18 1.48 16.70
C VAL A 60 -13.34 0.23 16.47
N LEU A 61 -12.02 0.36 16.28
CA LEU A 61 -11.10 -0.79 16.13
C LEU A 61 -11.15 -1.70 17.38
N VAL A 62 -11.03 -1.12 18.58
CA VAL A 62 -11.11 -1.89 19.85
C VAL A 62 -12.47 -2.57 20.00
N ALA A 63 -13.56 -1.88 19.67
CA ALA A 63 -14.91 -2.46 19.70
C ALA A 63 -15.08 -3.63 18.71
N MET A 64 -14.56 -3.50 17.48
CA MET A 64 -14.58 -4.59 16.49
C MET A 64 -13.74 -5.79 16.94
N VAL A 65 -12.55 -5.55 17.48
CA VAL A 65 -11.69 -6.62 18.02
C VAL A 65 -12.38 -7.36 19.16
N ALA A 66 -12.95 -6.64 20.12
CA ALA A 66 -13.70 -7.25 21.23
C ALA A 66 -14.91 -8.05 20.73
N ALA A 67 -15.71 -7.49 19.82
CA ALA A 67 -16.88 -8.15 19.26
C ALA A 67 -16.52 -9.45 18.53
N PHE A 68 -15.53 -9.43 17.62
CA PHE A 68 -15.13 -10.64 16.89
C PHE A 68 -14.43 -11.68 17.77
N SER A 69 -13.70 -11.25 18.81
CA SER A 69 -13.09 -12.17 19.78
C SER A 69 -14.14 -12.94 20.60
N LEU A 70 -15.27 -12.29 20.91
CA LEU A 70 -16.40 -12.91 21.62
C LEU A 70 -17.25 -13.79 20.69
N LEU A 71 -17.44 -13.38 19.44
CA LEU A 71 -18.27 -14.09 18.46
C LEU A 71 -17.55 -15.27 17.79
N ASN A 72 -16.22 -15.27 17.72
CA ASN A 72 -15.45 -16.34 17.09
C ASN A 72 -14.20 -16.70 17.93
N PRO A 73 -14.14 -17.90 18.55
CA PRO A 73 -13.00 -18.31 19.37
C PRO A 73 -11.71 -18.51 18.57
N THR A 74 -11.77 -18.57 17.24
CA THR A 74 -10.59 -18.66 16.36
C THR A 74 -10.03 -17.30 15.92
N PHE A 75 -10.61 -16.18 16.36
CA PHE A 75 -10.20 -14.84 15.92
C PHE A 75 -8.71 -14.53 16.17
N PHE A 76 -8.21 -14.89 17.36
CA PHE A 76 -6.78 -14.81 17.71
C PHE A 76 -6.02 -16.13 17.49
N SER A 77 -6.57 -17.05 16.69
CA SER A 77 -5.75 -18.17 16.19
C SER A 77 -4.66 -17.63 15.25
N VAL A 78 -3.67 -18.48 14.98
CA VAL A 78 -2.49 -18.08 14.20
C VAL A 78 -2.55 -18.47 12.70
N PRO A 79 -3.35 -19.49 12.29
CA PRO A 79 -4.21 -19.35 11.12
C PRO A 79 -5.14 -18.14 11.31
N VAL A 80 -5.82 -17.62 10.27
CA VAL A 80 -6.44 -16.28 10.33
C VAL A 80 -5.39 -15.16 10.44
N PHE A 81 -4.64 -14.99 11.53
CA PHE A 81 -3.58 -13.95 11.61
C PHE A 81 -2.52 -14.12 10.51
N GLY A 82 -2.04 -15.35 10.28
CA GLY A 82 -1.15 -15.65 9.15
C GLY A 82 -1.79 -15.35 7.78
N ASN A 83 -3.09 -15.60 7.62
CA ASN A 83 -3.81 -15.29 6.39
C ASN A 83 -3.96 -13.78 6.18
N VAL A 84 -4.19 -13.02 7.26
CA VAL A 84 -4.19 -11.55 7.25
C VAL A 84 -2.82 -11.03 6.82
N LEU A 85 -1.72 -11.52 7.41
CA LEU A 85 -0.37 -11.13 7.02
C LEU A 85 -0.07 -11.40 5.55
N VAL A 86 -0.40 -12.59 5.02
CA VAL A 86 -0.19 -12.89 3.60
C VAL A 86 -1.09 -12.04 2.70
N SER A 87 -2.33 -11.75 3.12
CA SER A 87 -3.24 -10.88 2.35
C SER A 87 -2.74 -9.43 2.27
N TRP A 88 -2.06 -8.94 3.31
CA TRP A 88 -1.47 -7.60 3.35
C TRP A 88 -0.05 -7.51 2.79
N ALA A 89 0.67 -8.63 2.66
CA ALA A 89 2.05 -8.65 2.18
C ALA A 89 2.26 -7.99 0.80
N PRO A 90 1.38 -8.17 -0.22
CA PRO A 90 1.49 -7.45 -1.48
C PRO A 90 1.40 -5.92 -1.29
N VAL A 91 0.43 -5.44 -0.49
CA VAL A 91 0.23 -4.01 -0.24
C VAL A 91 1.42 -3.41 0.51
N ALA A 92 1.96 -4.12 1.50
CA ALA A 92 3.16 -3.70 2.22
C ALA A 92 4.39 -3.63 1.32
N LEU A 93 4.58 -4.60 0.43
CA LEU A 93 5.68 -4.62 -0.54
C LEU A 93 5.55 -3.48 -1.57
N LEU A 94 4.32 -3.21 -2.05
CA LEU A 94 4.06 -2.07 -2.92
C LEU A 94 4.36 -0.73 -2.22
N ALA A 95 3.99 -0.57 -0.94
CA ALA A 95 4.28 0.66 -0.18
C ALA A 95 5.79 0.92 -0.04
N ILE A 96 6.61 -0.13 0.08
CA ILE A 96 8.08 -0.02 0.06
C ILE A 96 8.56 0.45 -1.33
N GLY A 97 7.97 -0.07 -2.41
CA GLY A 97 8.25 0.38 -3.78
C GLY A 97 7.88 1.85 -4.01
N GLU A 98 6.66 2.24 -3.64
CA GLU A 98 6.15 3.62 -3.74
C GLU A 98 6.95 4.63 -2.93
N THR A 99 7.62 4.20 -1.85
CA THR A 99 8.52 5.07 -1.10
C THR A 99 9.63 5.65 -2.00
N PHE A 100 10.15 4.89 -2.96
CA PHE A 100 11.13 5.40 -3.92
C PHE A 100 10.52 6.39 -4.93
N VAL A 101 9.28 6.16 -5.36
CA VAL A 101 8.53 7.07 -6.26
C VAL A 101 8.32 8.43 -5.58
N VAL A 102 7.84 8.40 -4.34
CA VAL A 102 7.54 9.61 -3.54
C VAL A 102 8.81 10.37 -3.19
N ILE A 103 9.90 9.70 -2.81
CA ILE A 103 11.20 10.35 -2.57
C ILE A 103 11.75 10.98 -3.86
N GLY A 104 11.49 10.39 -5.03
CA GLY A 104 11.78 10.98 -6.33
C GLY A 104 10.91 12.19 -6.73
N GLY A 105 9.95 12.60 -5.88
CA GLY A 105 8.99 13.68 -6.17
C GLY A 105 7.86 13.27 -7.14
N GLY A 106 7.69 11.98 -7.39
CA GLY A 106 6.65 11.42 -8.26
C GLY A 106 5.34 11.08 -7.53
N ILE A 107 4.34 10.69 -8.31
CA ILE A 107 3.08 10.09 -7.84
C ILE A 107 2.74 8.94 -8.78
N ASP A 108 2.73 7.69 -8.29
CA ASP A 108 2.29 6.54 -9.05
C ASP A 108 0.93 6.01 -8.57
N LEU A 109 -0.10 6.27 -9.38
CA LEU A 109 -1.44 5.72 -9.19
C LEU A 109 -1.61 4.34 -9.84
N SER A 110 -0.73 3.97 -10.77
CA SER A 110 -0.82 2.77 -11.60
C SER A 110 -0.34 1.50 -10.89
N VAL A 111 0.32 1.62 -9.73
CA VAL A 111 0.89 0.48 -8.99
C VAL A 111 -0.15 -0.63 -8.70
N GLY A 112 -1.40 -0.26 -8.42
CA GLY A 112 -2.50 -1.20 -8.18
C GLY A 112 -2.96 -1.97 -9.42
N SER A 113 -3.10 -1.30 -10.57
CA SER A 113 -3.39 -2.00 -11.83
C SER A 113 -2.19 -2.77 -12.35
N THR A 114 -0.98 -2.29 -12.09
CA THR A 114 0.28 -2.97 -12.43
C THR A 114 0.39 -4.30 -11.70
N LEU A 115 0.10 -4.33 -10.39
CA LEU A 115 -0.02 -5.58 -9.62
C LEU A 115 -1.08 -6.51 -10.23
N THR A 116 -2.24 -5.97 -10.60
CA THR A 116 -3.35 -6.77 -11.14
C THR A 116 -3.00 -7.37 -12.50
N VAL A 117 -2.50 -6.56 -13.46
CA VAL A 117 -2.20 -7.02 -14.82
C VAL A 117 -0.98 -7.92 -14.88
N SER A 118 0.05 -7.66 -14.06
CA SER A 118 1.20 -8.56 -13.92
C SER A 118 0.80 -9.91 -13.32
N GLY A 119 -0.01 -9.90 -12.25
CA GLY A 119 -0.54 -11.12 -11.63
C GLY A 119 -1.44 -11.93 -12.57
N VAL A 120 -2.31 -11.28 -13.35
CA VAL A 120 -3.16 -11.94 -14.36
C VAL A 120 -2.33 -12.59 -15.46
N ILE A 121 -1.38 -11.87 -16.07
CA ILE A 121 -0.55 -12.39 -17.16
C ILE A 121 0.39 -13.49 -16.62
N GLY A 122 0.95 -13.33 -15.41
CA GLY A 122 1.71 -14.37 -14.71
C GLY A 122 0.90 -15.63 -14.45
N ALA A 123 -0.35 -15.50 -13.99
CA ALA A 123 -1.26 -16.62 -13.77
C ALA A 123 -1.60 -17.36 -15.07
N PHE A 124 -1.84 -16.64 -16.18
CA PHE A 124 -2.00 -17.26 -17.49
C PHE A 124 -0.74 -17.99 -17.96
N ALA A 125 0.45 -17.44 -17.75
CA ALA A 125 1.71 -18.12 -18.06
C ALA A 125 1.90 -19.40 -17.24
N MET A 126 1.58 -19.36 -15.93
CA MET A 126 1.60 -20.54 -15.05
C MET A 126 0.60 -21.61 -15.49
N ALA A 127 -0.63 -21.22 -15.86
CA ALA A 127 -1.65 -22.13 -16.33
C ALA A 127 -1.28 -22.79 -17.66
N ALA A 128 -0.75 -22.01 -18.62
CA ALA A 128 -0.26 -22.53 -19.90
C ALA A 128 0.91 -23.51 -19.71
N ALA A 129 1.90 -23.16 -18.89
CA ALA A 129 3.03 -24.04 -18.58
C ALA A 129 2.56 -25.36 -17.95
N THR A 130 1.64 -25.30 -16.98
CA THR A 130 1.06 -26.48 -16.32
C THR A 130 0.27 -27.35 -17.30
N ALA A 131 -0.51 -26.74 -18.20
CA ALA A 131 -1.25 -27.47 -19.25
C ALA A 131 -0.31 -28.16 -20.26
N HIS A 132 0.88 -27.62 -20.51
CA HIS A 132 1.92 -28.25 -21.31
C HIS A 132 2.78 -29.28 -20.53
N GLY A 133 2.44 -29.59 -19.28
CA GLY A 133 3.16 -30.58 -18.47
C GLY A 133 4.50 -30.09 -17.91
N VAL A 134 4.74 -28.77 -17.90
CA VAL A 134 5.94 -28.18 -17.28
C VAL A 134 5.88 -28.39 -15.77
N ALA A 135 7.00 -28.83 -15.20
CA ALA A 135 7.10 -29.12 -13.77
C ALA A 135 6.75 -27.92 -12.89
N ASP A 136 5.93 -28.16 -11.87
CA ASP A 136 5.42 -27.20 -10.87
C ASP A 136 6.38 -26.03 -10.51
N PRO A 137 7.63 -26.28 -10.07
CA PRO A 137 8.56 -25.20 -9.69
C PRO A 137 8.98 -24.31 -10.87
N LEU A 138 9.11 -24.88 -12.06
CA LEU A 138 9.48 -24.14 -13.27
C LEU A 138 8.29 -23.32 -13.78
N SER A 139 7.08 -23.87 -13.72
CA SER A 139 5.84 -23.13 -14.01
C SER A 139 5.70 -21.90 -13.09
N ILE A 140 5.98 -22.04 -11.79
CA ILE A 140 6.00 -20.91 -10.83
C ILE A 140 7.07 -19.89 -11.21
N LEU A 141 8.31 -20.31 -11.49
CA LEU A 141 9.41 -19.40 -11.84
C LEU A 141 9.12 -18.62 -13.12
N LEU A 142 8.50 -19.26 -14.12
CA LEU A 142 8.00 -18.60 -15.33
C LEU A 142 6.93 -17.55 -15.00
N GLY A 143 5.96 -17.88 -14.13
CA GLY A 143 4.95 -16.93 -13.66
C GLY A 143 5.55 -15.70 -12.98
N VAL A 144 6.54 -15.90 -12.09
CA VAL A 144 7.27 -14.81 -11.43
C VAL A 144 8.03 -13.95 -12.44
N GLY A 145 8.78 -14.58 -13.36
CA GLY A 145 9.54 -13.88 -14.39
C GLY A 145 8.66 -13.05 -15.34
N VAL A 146 7.52 -13.62 -15.77
CA VAL A 146 6.52 -12.91 -16.58
C VAL A 146 5.90 -11.75 -15.82
N SER A 147 5.51 -11.96 -14.55
CA SER A 147 4.93 -10.90 -13.71
C SER A 147 5.92 -9.73 -13.53
N ALA A 148 7.18 -10.04 -13.23
CA ALA A 148 8.24 -9.04 -13.09
C ALA A 148 8.51 -8.30 -14.42
N GLY A 149 8.51 -9.01 -15.55
CA GLY A 149 8.64 -8.41 -16.89
C GLY A 149 7.51 -7.45 -17.23
N VAL A 150 6.26 -7.80 -16.90
CA VAL A 150 5.09 -6.91 -17.08
C VAL A 150 5.22 -5.67 -16.19
N GLY A 151 5.53 -5.84 -14.90
CA GLY A 151 5.72 -4.72 -13.97
C GLY A 151 6.83 -3.75 -14.42
N LEU A 152 7.98 -4.30 -14.85
CA LEU A 152 9.09 -3.52 -15.40
C LEU A 152 8.68 -2.79 -16.70
N THR A 153 7.88 -3.43 -17.56
CA THR A 153 7.38 -2.80 -18.79
C THR A 153 6.46 -1.61 -18.48
N VAL A 154 5.55 -1.73 -17.51
CA VAL A 154 4.69 -0.60 -17.10
C VAL A 154 5.50 0.50 -16.43
N GLY A 155 6.47 0.17 -15.58
CA GLY A 155 7.38 1.14 -14.97
C GLY A 155 8.21 1.91 -16.01
N LEU A 156 8.76 1.22 -17.01
CA LEU A 156 9.47 1.87 -18.14
C LEU A 156 8.53 2.72 -19.00
N LEU A 157 7.29 2.29 -19.22
CA LEU A 157 6.28 3.09 -19.92
C LEU A 157 5.96 4.39 -19.16
N ASN A 158 5.71 4.31 -17.85
CA ASN A 158 5.52 5.49 -16.99
C ASN A 158 6.74 6.41 -17.06
N ALA A 159 7.96 5.86 -16.94
CA ALA A 159 9.21 6.62 -17.03
C ALA A 159 9.40 7.29 -18.41
N ALA A 160 9.03 6.64 -19.51
CA ALA A 160 9.08 7.22 -20.85
C ALA A 160 8.03 8.33 -21.05
N LEU A 161 6.80 8.13 -20.58
CA LEU A 161 5.73 9.13 -20.63
C LEU A 161 6.10 10.40 -19.85
N ILE A 162 6.74 10.25 -18.69
CA ILE A 162 7.17 11.37 -17.84
C ILE A 162 8.41 12.05 -18.42
N ASN A 163 9.50 11.30 -18.67
CA ASN A 163 10.80 11.90 -18.99
C ASN A 163 10.95 12.27 -20.49
N VAL A 164 10.34 11.52 -21.40
CA VAL A 164 10.46 11.73 -22.85
C VAL A 164 9.25 12.49 -23.40
N ALA A 165 8.03 12.03 -23.12
CA ALA A 165 6.82 12.72 -23.56
C ALA A 165 6.43 13.94 -22.70
N ARG A 166 7.17 14.20 -21.61
CA ARG A 166 7.00 15.36 -20.70
C ARG A 166 5.60 15.50 -20.12
N LEU A 167 4.92 14.38 -19.89
CA LEU A 167 3.63 14.36 -19.20
C LEU A 167 3.83 14.56 -17.69
N VAL A 168 2.87 15.24 -17.05
CA VAL A 168 2.83 15.37 -15.59
C VAL A 168 2.66 13.95 -14.97
N PRO A 169 3.45 13.54 -13.96
CA PRO A 169 3.44 12.17 -13.43
C PRO A 169 2.05 11.62 -13.10
N PHE A 170 1.23 12.41 -12.41
CA PHE A 170 -0.16 12.06 -12.08
C PHE A 170 -1.01 11.68 -13.30
N ILE A 171 -0.84 12.37 -14.43
CA ILE A 171 -1.61 12.10 -15.66
C ILE A 171 -1.09 10.84 -16.36
N ALA A 172 0.23 10.66 -16.41
CA ALA A 172 0.83 9.44 -16.97
C ALA A 172 0.39 8.19 -16.19
N THR A 173 0.45 8.23 -14.85
CA THR A 173 0.12 7.09 -14.01
C THR A 173 -1.39 6.87 -13.85
N LEU A 174 -2.23 7.90 -13.99
CA LEU A 174 -3.68 7.74 -14.13
C LEU A 174 -4.06 7.07 -15.46
N ALA A 175 -3.36 7.40 -16.56
CA ALA A 175 -3.60 6.76 -17.86
C ALA A 175 -3.22 5.27 -17.86
N THR A 176 -2.05 4.92 -17.29
CA THR A 176 -1.64 3.51 -17.16
C THR A 176 -2.41 2.76 -16.07
N LEU A 177 -2.91 3.44 -15.02
CA LEU A 177 -3.91 2.89 -14.10
C LEU A 177 -5.15 2.39 -14.86
N GLY A 178 -5.76 3.25 -15.67
CA GLY A 178 -6.94 2.92 -16.47
C GLY A 178 -6.67 1.82 -17.49
N ALA A 179 -5.58 1.94 -18.27
CA ALA A 179 -5.22 0.96 -19.29
C ALA A 179 -4.92 -0.43 -18.70
N GLY A 180 -4.15 -0.51 -17.62
CA GLY A 180 -3.84 -1.78 -16.94
C GLY A 180 -5.08 -2.44 -16.33
N SER A 181 -5.98 -1.64 -15.73
CA SER A 181 -7.22 -2.15 -15.13
C SER A 181 -8.17 -2.69 -16.21
N GLY A 182 -8.34 -1.95 -17.31
CA GLY A 182 -9.14 -2.38 -18.45
C GLY A 182 -8.58 -3.64 -19.12
N LEU A 183 -7.25 -3.70 -19.33
CA LEU A 183 -6.59 -4.89 -19.88
C LEU A 183 -6.78 -6.12 -18.99
N ALA A 184 -6.60 -5.98 -17.67
CA ALA A 184 -6.85 -7.07 -16.74
C ALA A 184 -8.31 -7.56 -16.79
N LEU A 185 -9.29 -6.65 -16.85
CA LEU A 185 -10.71 -7.00 -16.97
C LEU A 185 -11.02 -7.75 -18.28
N VAL A 186 -10.46 -7.30 -19.41
CA VAL A 186 -10.65 -7.94 -20.73
C VAL A 186 -10.02 -9.34 -20.76
N LEU A 187 -8.79 -9.50 -20.24
CA LEU A 187 -8.11 -10.80 -20.20
C LEU A 187 -8.83 -11.81 -19.30
N THR A 188 -9.33 -11.36 -18.14
CA THR A 188 -10.00 -12.22 -17.15
C THR A 188 -11.48 -12.48 -17.44
N HIS A 189 -12.11 -11.68 -18.31
CA HIS A 189 -13.57 -11.58 -18.44
C HIS A 189 -14.25 -11.28 -17.08
N GLY A 190 -13.54 -10.65 -16.14
CA GLY A 190 -13.99 -10.41 -14.76
C GLY A 190 -13.95 -11.64 -13.83
N GLY A 191 -13.44 -12.78 -14.30
CA GLY A 191 -13.35 -14.04 -13.53
C GLY A 191 -11.95 -14.32 -12.95
N PRO A 192 -11.84 -15.27 -12.00
CA PRO A 192 -10.54 -15.73 -11.49
C PRO A 192 -9.78 -16.56 -12.54
N VAL A 193 -8.47 -16.36 -12.65
CA VAL A 193 -7.59 -17.18 -13.50
C VAL A 193 -7.22 -18.46 -12.75
N GLY A 194 -7.66 -19.62 -13.26
CA GLY A 194 -7.37 -20.95 -12.71
C GLY A 194 -6.37 -21.75 -13.55
N GLY A 195 -6.08 -22.98 -13.13
CA GLY A 195 -5.27 -23.94 -13.89
C GLY A 195 -3.75 -23.90 -13.67
N GLY A 196 -3.27 -23.06 -12.74
CA GLY A 196 -1.86 -23.04 -12.33
C GLY A 196 -1.42 -24.27 -11.51
N PRO A 197 -0.11 -24.40 -11.22
CA PRO A 197 0.47 -25.54 -10.52
C PRO A 197 0.00 -25.61 -9.07
N ALA A 198 -0.31 -26.81 -8.58
CA ALA A 198 -0.91 -27.01 -7.26
C ALA A 198 0.02 -26.56 -6.11
N SER A 199 1.33 -26.68 -6.29
CA SER A 199 2.33 -26.18 -5.34
C SER A 199 2.32 -24.67 -5.14
N ALA A 200 1.82 -23.88 -6.10
CA ALA A 200 1.71 -22.41 -5.95
C ALA A 200 0.73 -22.02 -4.84
N ILE A 201 -0.34 -22.80 -4.66
CA ILE A 201 -1.26 -22.63 -3.52
C ILE A 201 -0.47 -22.80 -2.22
N GLY A 202 0.41 -23.81 -2.14
CA GLY A 202 1.30 -24.08 -1.01
C GLY A 202 2.26 -22.95 -0.64
N LEU A 203 2.64 -22.08 -1.58
CA LEU A 203 3.44 -20.88 -1.33
C LEU A 203 2.63 -19.72 -0.76
N SER A 204 1.33 -19.66 -1.08
CA SER A 204 0.39 -18.64 -0.59
C SER A 204 -0.20 -18.97 0.80
N VAL A 205 -0.02 -20.19 1.29
CA VAL A 205 -0.27 -20.53 2.70
C VAL A 205 0.99 -20.12 3.49
N PRO A 206 0.89 -19.42 4.64
CA PRO A 206 2.07 -19.10 5.44
C PRO A 206 2.83 -20.39 5.76
N TRP A 207 4.15 -20.47 5.60
CA TRP A 207 4.90 -21.72 5.89
C TRP A 207 5.43 -21.78 7.33
N LEU A 208 4.65 -21.25 8.28
CA LEU A 208 5.06 -21.03 9.67
C LEU A 208 4.84 -22.28 10.58
N GLY A 209 4.83 -23.49 10.01
CA GLY A 209 4.65 -24.74 10.76
C GLY A 209 3.21 -24.98 11.24
N PRO A 210 2.96 -25.46 12.48
CA PRO A 210 1.60 -25.67 13.03
C PRO A 210 0.70 -24.41 13.03
N LEU A 211 1.33 -23.26 12.80
CA LEU A 211 0.74 -21.93 12.72
C LEU A 211 -0.16 -21.72 11.49
N SER A 212 -0.09 -22.58 10.48
CA SER A 212 -0.80 -22.39 9.20
C SER A 212 -1.43 -23.65 8.64
N TRP A 213 -1.01 -24.82 9.13
CA TRP A 213 -1.56 -26.11 8.75
C TRP A 213 -2.00 -26.88 9.99
N PRO A 214 -3.28 -27.27 10.13
CA PRO A 214 -3.71 -28.20 11.16
C PRO A 214 -3.17 -29.59 10.81
N ASP A 215 -2.07 -29.96 11.45
CA ASP A 215 -1.37 -31.24 11.45
C ASP A 215 -1.19 -31.93 10.08
N SER A 216 0.04 -31.88 9.56
CA SER A 216 0.46 -32.49 8.28
C SER A 216 0.26 -34.03 8.19
N ALA A 217 -0.16 -34.67 9.28
CA ALA A 217 -0.53 -36.09 9.33
C ALA A 217 -1.94 -36.41 8.81
N GLY A 218 -2.89 -35.46 8.84
CA GLY A 218 -4.30 -35.71 8.53
C GLY A 218 -4.61 -35.72 7.03
N TRP A 219 -4.34 -34.61 6.34
CA TRP A 219 -4.73 -34.38 4.95
C TRP A 219 -4.04 -35.33 3.95
N SER A 220 -2.80 -35.74 4.24
CA SER A 220 -2.05 -36.73 3.44
C SER A 220 -2.67 -38.14 3.48
N ARG A 221 -3.54 -38.43 4.46
CA ARG A 221 -4.31 -39.67 4.52
C ARG A 221 -5.65 -39.53 3.79
N SER A 222 -6.36 -38.41 3.99
CA SER A 222 -7.67 -38.18 3.35
C SER A 222 -7.60 -38.07 1.82
N SER A 223 -6.50 -37.55 1.26
CA SER A 223 -6.30 -37.50 -0.20
C SER A 223 -6.03 -38.86 -0.83
N ARG A 224 -5.53 -39.84 -0.06
CA ARG A 224 -5.31 -41.24 -0.52
C ARG A 224 -6.55 -42.13 -0.36
N SER A 225 -7.51 -41.72 0.46
CA SER A 225 -8.74 -42.48 0.73
C SER A 225 -9.96 -42.00 -0.07
N ALA A 226 -9.77 -41.15 -1.09
CA ALA A 226 -10.84 -40.80 -2.00
C ALA A 226 -11.35 -42.07 -2.71
N PRO A 227 -12.63 -42.47 -2.55
CA PRO A 227 -13.13 -43.70 -3.15
C PRO A 227 -13.05 -43.60 -4.67
N ALA A 228 -12.42 -44.59 -5.30
CA ALA A 228 -12.29 -44.65 -6.75
C ALA A 228 -13.68 -44.52 -7.39
N ARG A 229 -13.86 -43.46 -8.20
CA ARG A 229 -15.13 -43.20 -8.90
C ARG A 229 -15.46 -44.44 -9.73
N ARG A 230 -16.50 -45.18 -9.34
CA ARG A 230 -17.00 -46.33 -10.10
C ARG A 230 -17.34 -45.83 -11.50
N ARG A 231 -16.75 -46.44 -12.53
CA ARG A 231 -17.13 -46.18 -13.92
C ARG A 231 -18.61 -46.52 -14.09
N PRO A 232 -19.42 -45.69 -14.77
CA PRO A 232 -20.77 -46.09 -15.13
C PRO A 232 -20.72 -47.34 -16.02
N ALA A 233 -21.64 -48.26 -15.80
CA ALA A 233 -21.75 -49.47 -16.62
C ALA A 233 -22.16 -49.09 -18.06
N PRO A 234 -21.70 -49.83 -19.09
CA PRO A 234 -22.15 -49.61 -20.45
C PRO A 234 -23.65 -49.87 -20.55
N VAL A 235 -24.40 -48.91 -21.08
CA VAL A 235 -25.82 -49.09 -21.41
C VAL A 235 -25.89 -49.95 -22.66
N SER A 236 -26.47 -51.15 -22.53
CA SER A 236 -26.76 -52.02 -23.66
C SER A 236 -28.03 -51.56 -24.39
N SER A 237 -27.92 -51.35 -25.69
CA SER A 237 -29.02 -51.20 -26.65
C SER A 237 -28.63 -51.89 -27.96
#